data_AF-A0A7S1Y8V6-F1
#
_entry.id   AF-A0A7S1Y8V6-F1
#
_cell.length_a   1.000
_cell.length_b   1.000
_cell.length_c   1.000
_cell.angle_alpha   90.00
_cell.angle_beta   90.00
_cell.angle_gamma   90.00
#
_symmetry.space_group_name_H-M   'P 1'
#
loop_
_entity.id
_entity.type
_entity.pdbx_description
1 polymer ?
#
loop_
_entity_poly.entity_id
_entity_poly.type
_entity_poly.pdbx_seq_one_letter_code
_entity_poly.pdbx_strand_id
1 'polypeptide(L)'
;TTTTTTTSDATDSRNGTEDDDDDDVQKHDKTKNLLSVQECLDAYNNNNNKNVLFLDASWYHKGERNGRTEFLEGSRIPGSFYWDMDDIACSKELYPNLNPNGLRTMLPPPELFSAVLTHYLGLSSASSASKQQQHSIIIYAKHGSIFTPRTWFTFRHYLLNNNNNIRVHLMQGSLEEWIDFGGPIDTTRTTVPRAKDLLEMSSSSRRNEKKETTPATAATFQGANKNEDEEASSTAVRIATLDDVLQLLNNNNDNKNTTLILDPRGSSFAKKGHMPGAIHIPYSLLVDSNEPLRLKP
;
A
#
# COMPACT_ATOMS: atom_id res chain seq x y z
N THR A 1 -45.19 -73.37 12.48
CA THR A 1 -44.11 -74.27 12.07
C THR A 1 -42.92 -73.38 11.75
N THR A 2 -42.08 -73.07 12.75
CA THR A 2 -40.66 -73.54 12.89
C THR A 2 -39.76 -73.04 11.74
N THR A 3 -38.55 -72.48 11.87
CA THR A 3 -37.60 -72.06 12.93
C THR A 3 -36.37 -71.48 12.20
N THR A 4 -35.66 -70.47 12.78
CA THR A 4 -34.17 -70.22 12.77
C THR A 4 -33.43 -70.08 11.40
N THR A 5 -32.29 -69.40 11.18
CA THR A 5 -31.15 -68.92 11.99
C THR A 5 -30.24 -68.01 11.08
N THR A 6 -29.57 -66.99 11.66
CA THR A 6 -28.15 -66.49 11.47
C THR A 6 -27.51 -66.39 10.06
N THR A 7 -26.62 -65.45 9.68
CA THR A 7 -25.56 -64.66 10.36
C THR A 7 -24.87 -63.75 9.30
N SER A 8 -24.25 -62.64 9.73
CA SER A 8 -23.04 -61.91 9.21
C SER A 8 -22.94 -61.55 7.71
N ASP A 9 -22.30 -60.48 7.22
CA ASP A 9 -21.16 -59.69 7.69
C ASP A 9 -21.09 -58.36 6.90
N ALA A 10 -20.21 -57.44 7.32
CA ALA A 10 -20.06 -56.05 6.88
C ALA A 10 -19.36 -55.81 5.51
N THR A 11 -19.24 -54.52 5.14
CA THR A 11 -18.53 -53.83 4.00
C THR A 11 -19.43 -53.43 2.83
N ASP A 12 -19.25 -52.35 2.08
CA ASP A 12 -18.54 -51.05 2.15
C ASP A 12 -19.07 -50.26 0.91
N SER A 13 -18.97 -48.93 0.96
CA SER A 13 -18.91 -48.00 -0.19
C SER A 13 -20.15 -47.68 -1.06
N ARG A 14 -20.64 -46.43 -0.86
CA ARG A 14 -20.96 -45.35 -1.82
C ARG A 14 -21.46 -45.69 -3.24
N ASN A 15 -22.65 -45.17 -3.61
CA ASN A 15 -22.82 -44.04 -4.56
C ASN A 15 -24.30 -43.67 -4.82
N GLY A 16 -24.55 -42.37 -5.02
CA GLY A 16 -25.84 -41.76 -5.39
C GLY A 16 -25.98 -40.36 -4.78
N THR A 17 -25.26 -39.34 -5.25
CA THR A 17 -25.70 -38.28 -6.21
C THR A 17 -27.14 -37.79 -6.05
N GLU A 18 -27.28 -36.53 -5.64
CA GLU A 18 -28.24 -35.47 -6.03
C GLU A 18 -28.06 -34.37 -4.96
N ASP A 19 -27.27 -33.35 -5.26
CA ASP A 19 -27.68 -32.07 -5.88
C ASP A 19 -28.36 -31.15 -4.85
N ASP A 20 -27.63 -30.09 -4.50
CA ASP A 20 -28.10 -28.74 -4.15
C ASP A 20 -27.09 -28.11 -3.17
N ASP A 21 -26.10 -27.40 -3.71
CA ASP A 21 -25.46 -26.30 -2.99
C ASP A 21 -25.01 -25.27 -4.03
N ASP A 22 -25.97 -24.41 -4.36
CA ASP A 22 -25.86 -23.18 -5.13
C ASP A 22 -25.11 -22.14 -4.28
N ASP A 23 -23.82 -22.37 -4.04
CA ASP A 23 -22.94 -21.48 -3.29
C ASP A 23 -21.95 -20.79 -4.25
N ASP A 24 -22.46 -19.92 -5.12
CA ASP A 24 -21.66 -18.87 -5.77
C ASP A 24 -21.41 -17.72 -4.77
N VAL A 25 -20.77 -18.05 -3.65
CA VAL A 25 -20.23 -17.05 -2.73
C VAL A 25 -18.91 -16.60 -3.32
N GLN A 26 -18.93 -15.39 -3.89
CA GLN A 26 -17.77 -14.67 -4.40
C GLN A 26 -16.51 -14.94 -3.59
N LYS A 27 -15.61 -15.77 -4.14
CA LYS A 27 -14.23 -15.85 -3.68
C LYS A 27 -13.61 -14.47 -3.92
N HIS A 28 -13.58 -13.63 -2.89
CA HIS A 28 -12.78 -12.42 -2.90
C HIS A 28 -11.34 -12.81 -3.27
N ASP A 29 -10.94 -12.45 -4.48
CA ASP A 29 -9.58 -12.67 -4.97
C ASP A 29 -8.60 -12.01 -4.00
N LYS A 30 -7.87 -12.85 -3.26
CA LYS A 30 -6.92 -12.43 -2.23
C LYS A 30 -5.76 -11.61 -2.80
N THR A 31 -5.66 -11.46 -4.12
CA THR A 31 -4.57 -10.77 -4.83
C THR A 31 -4.95 -9.40 -5.41
N LYS A 32 -6.23 -9.00 -5.34
CA LYS A 32 -6.73 -7.81 -6.03
C LYS A 32 -6.19 -6.51 -5.42
N ASN A 33 -5.32 -5.82 -6.16
CA ASN A 33 -4.72 -4.53 -5.74
C ASN A 33 -5.58 -3.30 -6.11
N LEU A 34 -6.47 -3.43 -7.08
CA LEU A 34 -7.30 -2.33 -7.60
C LEU A 34 -8.76 -2.62 -7.27
N LEU A 35 -9.45 -1.70 -6.62
CA LEU A 35 -10.87 -1.83 -6.26
C LEU A 35 -11.67 -0.78 -7.00
N SER A 36 -12.82 -1.15 -7.56
CA SER A 36 -13.78 -0.16 -8.07
C SER A 36 -14.35 0.70 -6.93
N VAL A 37 -14.90 1.87 -7.28
CA VAL A 37 -15.58 2.74 -6.29
C VAL A 37 -16.70 1.99 -5.57
N GLN A 38 -17.47 1.17 -6.28
CA GLN A 38 -18.52 0.33 -5.70
C GLN A 38 -17.96 -0.68 -4.68
N GLU A 39 -16.89 -1.39 -5.03
CA GLU A 39 -16.25 -2.33 -4.10
C GLU A 39 -15.70 -1.63 -2.85
N CYS A 40 -15.18 -0.41 -3.00
CA CYS A 40 -14.78 0.41 -1.85
C CYS A 40 -15.97 0.79 -0.98
N LEU A 41 -17.12 1.12 -1.57
CA LEU A 41 -18.34 1.48 -0.84
C LEU A 41 -18.89 0.26 -0.09
N ASP A 42 -18.91 -0.90 -0.73
CA ASP A 42 -19.29 -2.16 -0.10
C ASP A 42 -18.35 -2.50 1.06
N ALA A 43 -17.04 -2.31 0.88
CA ALA A 43 -16.04 -2.50 1.93
C ALA A 43 -16.23 -1.53 3.10
N TYR A 44 -16.63 -0.29 2.84
CA TYR A 44 -16.95 0.71 3.88
C TYR A 44 -18.21 0.33 4.67
N ASN A 45 -19.29 -0.02 3.96
CA ASN A 45 -20.59 -0.33 4.58
C ASN A 45 -20.53 -1.61 5.43
N ASN A 46 -19.71 -2.58 5.03
CA ASN A 46 -19.52 -3.84 5.74
C ASN A 46 -18.40 -3.78 6.80
N ASN A 47 -17.85 -2.59 7.10
CA ASN A 47 -16.67 -2.42 7.96
C ASN A 47 -16.97 -2.46 9.48
N ASN A 48 -17.79 -3.42 9.92
CA ASN A 48 -18.27 -3.49 11.31
C ASN A 48 -17.13 -3.61 12.35
N ASN A 49 -16.02 -4.24 11.97
CA ASN A 49 -14.86 -4.45 12.84
C ASN A 49 -13.73 -3.41 12.64
N LYS A 50 -13.96 -2.35 11.85
CA LYS A 50 -12.97 -1.31 11.52
C LYS A 50 -11.65 -1.88 10.95
N ASN A 51 -11.78 -2.92 10.13
CA ASN A 51 -10.67 -3.57 9.45
C ASN A 51 -10.26 -2.86 8.16
N VAL A 52 -11.17 -2.07 7.58
CA VAL A 52 -10.92 -1.27 6.37
C VAL A 52 -10.63 0.16 6.77
N LEU A 53 -9.53 0.70 6.25
CA LEU A 53 -9.08 2.06 6.52
C LEU A 53 -8.88 2.78 5.21
N PHE A 54 -9.41 3.99 5.13
CA PHE A 54 -9.27 4.82 3.94
C PHE A 54 -8.10 5.78 4.12
N LEU A 55 -7.30 5.92 3.07
CA LEU A 55 -6.14 6.79 3.04
C LEU A 55 -6.29 7.81 1.91
N ASP A 56 -6.43 9.08 2.29
CA ASP A 56 -6.41 10.18 1.33
C ASP A 56 -4.96 10.47 0.94
N ALA A 57 -4.60 10.15 -0.28
CA ALA A 57 -3.29 10.40 -0.88
C ALA A 57 -3.33 11.54 -1.90
N SER A 58 -4.26 12.49 -1.75
CA SER A 58 -4.37 13.68 -2.60
C SER A 58 -3.07 14.49 -2.56
N TRP A 59 -2.39 14.57 -3.70
CA TRP A 59 -1.15 15.29 -3.89
C TRP A 59 -1.03 15.79 -5.34
N TYR A 60 -0.66 17.07 -5.48
CA TYR A 60 -0.58 17.75 -6.77
C TYR A 60 0.85 18.24 -7.02
N HIS A 61 1.44 17.79 -8.12
CA HIS A 61 2.81 18.20 -8.49
C HIS A 61 2.92 19.67 -8.92
N LYS A 62 1.84 20.21 -9.49
CA LYS A 62 1.77 21.56 -10.08
C LYS A 62 0.37 22.15 -9.85
N GLY A 63 0.28 23.48 -9.99
CA GLY A 63 -0.95 24.23 -9.84
C GLY A 63 -1.11 24.77 -8.43
N GLU A 64 -2.29 25.34 -8.16
CA GLU A 64 -2.60 26.03 -6.90
C GLU A 64 -3.24 25.10 -5.87
N ARG A 65 -3.68 23.91 -6.30
CA ARG A 65 -4.33 22.93 -5.42
C ARG A 65 -3.33 22.36 -4.41
N ASN A 66 -3.80 22.21 -3.17
CA ASN A 66 -3.00 21.69 -2.07
C ASN A 66 -3.79 20.56 -1.38
N GLY A 67 -3.29 19.33 -1.50
CA GLY A 67 -3.96 18.15 -0.95
C GLY A 67 -4.17 18.23 0.56
N ARG A 68 -3.23 18.85 1.30
CA ARG A 68 -3.35 19.00 2.75
C ARG A 68 -4.47 19.95 3.09
N THR A 69 -4.51 21.13 2.50
CA THR A 69 -5.60 22.09 2.72
C THR A 69 -6.94 21.48 2.33
N GLU A 70 -7.02 20.81 1.18
CA GLU A 70 -8.24 20.13 0.73
C GLU A 70 -8.70 19.02 1.67
N PHE A 71 -7.78 18.29 2.30
CA PHE A 71 -8.13 17.30 3.32
C PHE A 71 -8.57 17.96 4.62
N LEU A 72 -7.88 19.00 5.10
CA LEU A 72 -8.15 19.65 6.39
C LEU A 72 -9.46 20.43 6.42
N GLU A 73 -9.81 21.05 5.28
CA GLU A 73 -10.92 22.01 5.17
C GLU A 73 -12.05 21.53 4.27
N GLY A 74 -11.81 20.51 3.43
CA GLY A 74 -12.76 20.01 2.45
C GLY A 74 -13.37 18.65 2.80
N SER A 75 -14.08 18.09 1.83
CA SER A 75 -14.66 16.74 1.91
C SER A 75 -13.58 15.66 1.90
N ARG A 76 -13.85 14.58 2.62
CA ARG A 76 -13.03 13.36 2.66
C ARG A 76 -13.91 12.17 3.03
N ILE A 77 -13.43 10.95 2.80
CA ILE A 77 -14.10 9.75 3.30
C ILE A 77 -14.03 9.75 4.84
N PRO A 78 -15.14 9.50 5.56
CA PRO A 78 -15.15 9.54 7.02
C PRO A 78 -14.13 8.58 7.64
N GLY A 79 -13.42 9.06 8.67
CA GLY A 79 -12.38 8.28 9.35
C GLY A 79 -11.13 8.01 8.52
N SER A 80 -11.01 8.59 7.32
CA SER A 80 -9.77 8.51 6.55
C SER A 80 -8.65 9.32 7.22
N PHE A 81 -7.42 8.86 7.01
CA PHE A 81 -6.21 9.61 7.37
C PHE A 81 -5.56 10.19 6.12
N TYR A 82 -4.75 11.24 6.30
CA TYR A 82 -4.10 11.95 5.19
C TYR A 82 -2.64 11.53 5.03
N TRP A 83 -2.25 11.26 3.79
CA TRP A 83 -0.89 10.94 3.37
C TRP A 83 -0.30 12.06 2.55
N ASP A 84 0.48 12.91 3.21
CA ASP A 84 1.21 13.99 2.56
C ASP A 84 2.54 13.47 1.98
N MET A 85 2.58 13.31 0.65
CA MET A 85 3.73 12.74 -0.05
C MET A 85 5.02 13.56 0.12
N ASP A 86 4.91 14.88 0.26
CA ASP A 86 6.09 15.73 0.48
C ASP A 86 6.54 15.69 1.94
N ASP A 87 5.60 15.66 2.89
CA ASP A 87 5.91 15.61 4.33
C ASP A 87 6.57 14.29 4.74
N ILE A 88 6.16 13.18 4.13
CA ILE A 88 6.71 11.85 4.42
C ILE A 88 7.99 11.53 3.62
N ALA A 89 8.37 12.36 2.66
CA ALA A 89 9.56 12.08 1.84
C ALA A 89 10.84 12.12 2.68
N CYS A 90 11.86 11.33 2.28
CA CYS A 90 13.21 11.49 2.82
C CYS A 90 13.76 12.86 2.42
N SER A 91 13.57 13.86 3.28
CA SER A 91 13.98 15.24 3.04
C SER A 91 15.45 15.46 3.40
N LYS A 92 16.09 16.44 2.77
CA LYS A 92 17.46 16.84 3.13
C LYS A 92 17.55 17.41 4.56
N GLU A 93 16.48 18.07 5.02
CA GLU A 93 16.41 18.66 6.36
C GLU A 93 16.46 17.57 7.44
N LEU A 94 15.66 16.51 7.30
CA LEU A 94 15.60 15.43 8.27
C LEU A 94 16.71 14.38 8.05
N TYR A 95 17.14 14.19 6.80
CA TYR A 95 18.06 13.11 6.41
C TYR A 95 19.16 13.58 5.45
N PRO A 96 20.04 14.50 5.87
CA PRO A 96 21.08 15.07 5.00
C PRO A 96 22.05 14.04 4.44
N ASN A 97 22.28 12.93 5.16
CA ASN A 97 23.17 11.86 4.70
C ASN A 97 22.50 10.93 3.68
N LEU A 98 21.19 10.71 3.78
CA LEU A 98 20.44 9.85 2.86
C LEU A 98 19.94 10.60 1.61
N ASN A 99 19.68 11.91 1.74
CA ASN A 99 19.28 12.78 0.64
C ASN A 99 20.14 14.06 0.57
N PRO A 100 21.46 13.93 0.30
CA PRO A 100 22.39 15.07 0.26
C PRO A 100 22.03 16.10 -0.83
N ASN A 101 21.43 15.62 -1.92
CA ASN A 101 21.07 16.42 -3.08
C ASN A 101 19.70 17.11 -2.97
N GLY A 102 18.93 16.87 -1.90
CA GLY A 102 17.61 17.48 -1.74
C GLY A 102 16.61 17.10 -2.82
N LEU A 103 16.68 15.86 -3.31
CA LEU A 103 15.71 15.32 -4.26
C LEU A 103 14.33 15.27 -3.60
N ARG A 104 13.28 15.58 -4.36
CA ARG A 104 11.90 15.59 -3.86
C ARG A 104 11.28 14.20 -3.93
N THR A 105 10.28 13.93 -3.09
CA THR A 105 9.46 12.70 -3.11
C THR A 105 10.25 11.40 -2.99
N MET A 106 11.46 11.47 -2.42
CA MET A 106 12.30 10.32 -2.10
C MET A 106 11.58 9.40 -1.12
N LEU A 107 11.83 8.09 -1.22
CA LEU A 107 11.18 7.10 -0.34
C LEU A 107 11.44 7.46 1.13
N PRO A 108 10.43 7.46 2.01
CA PRO A 108 10.64 7.70 3.44
C PRO A 108 11.69 6.76 4.02
N PRO A 109 12.44 7.16 5.06
CA PRO A 109 13.19 6.20 5.85
C PRO A 109 12.24 5.33 6.69
N PRO A 110 12.64 4.08 7.02
CA PRO A 110 11.84 3.14 7.80
C PRO A 110 11.22 3.71 9.07
N GLU A 111 11.97 4.52 9.83
CA GLU A 111 11.55 5.07 11.11
C GLU A 111 10.45 6.13 10.94
N LEU A 112 10.53 6.93 9.88
CA LEU A 112 9.52 7.94 9.56
C LEU A 112 8.21 7.27 9.12
N PHE A 113 8.31 6.29 8.20
CA PHE A 113 7.16 5.49 7.79
C PHE A 113 6.50 4.82 9.00
N SER A 114 7.29 4.22 9.89
CA SER A 114 6.81 3.54 11.09
C SER A 114 6.12 4.50 12.06
N ALA A 115 6.67 5.68 12.30
CA ALA A 115 6.07 6.67 13.19
C ALA A 115 4.70 7.14 12.68
N VAL A 116 4.59 7.40 11.38
CA VAL A 116 3.31 7.80 10.76
C VAL A 116 2.29 6.67 10.78
N LEU A 117 2.70 5.45 10.42
CA LEU A 117 1.79 4.32 10.39
C LEU A 117 1.29 3.94 11.80
N THR A 118 2.17 3.98 12.80
CA THR A 118 1.81 3.70 14.20
C THR A 118 0.77 4.69 14.71
N HIS A 119 0.92 5.98 14.37
CA HIS A 119 -0.03 7.02 14.77
C HIS A 119 -1.44 6.75 14.22
N TYR A 120 -1.55 6.41 12.93
CA TYR A 120 -2.87 6.24 12.29
C TYR A 120 -3.50 4.88 12.50
N LEU A 121 -2.72 3.81 12.50
CA LEU A 121 -3.26 2.46 12.64
C LEU A 121 -3.35 2.01 14.10
N GLY A 122 -2.74 2.75 15.03
CA GLY A 122 -2.54 2.27 16.39
C GLY A 122 -1.68 1.00 16.46
N LEU A 123 -1.04 0.62 15.34
CA LEU A 123 -0.22 -0.58 15.25
C LEU A 123 1.14 -0.30 15.90
N SER A 124 1.22 -0.62 17.19
CA SER A 124 2.48 -0.97 17.83
C SER A 124 2.78 -2.44 17.53
N SER A 125 3.99 -2.73 17.07
CA SER A 125 4.46 -4.11 16.82
C SER A 125 4.44 -5.02 18.06
N ALA A 126 4.13 -4.49 19.25
CA ALA A 126 4.08 -5.25 20.49
C ALA A 126 2.67 -5.74 20.88
N SER A 127 1.60 -5.34 20.17
CA SER A 127 0.26 -5.84 20.53
C SER A 127 0.01 -7.22 19.92
N SER A 128 0.24 -8.29 20.70
CA SER A 128 -0.13 -9.67 20.35
C SER A 128 -1.61 -9.85 19.95
N ALA A 129 -2.48 -8.89 20.27
CA ALA A 129 -3.88 -8.86 19.82
C ALA A 129 -4.04 -8.51 18.32
N SER A 130 -3.07 -7.83 17.69
CA SER A 130 -3.14 -7.34 16.30
C SER A 130 -2.63 -8.35 15.26
N LYS A 131 -1.92 -9.42 15.68
CA LYS A 131 -1.35 -10.40 14.73
C LYS A 131 -2.41 -11.25 14.01
N GLN A 132 -3.65 -11.31 14.50
CA GLN A 132 -4.71 -12.13 13.88
C GLN A 132 -5.72 -11.31 13.06
N GLN A 133 -5.77 -9.99 13.24
CA GLN A 133 -6.76 -9.14 12.56
C GLN A 133 -6.21 -8.69 11.20
N GLN A 134 -6.93 -9.06 10.13
CA GLN A 134 -6.57 -8.61 8.78
C GLN A 134 -7.07 -7.19 8.56
N HIS A 135 -6.15 -6.25 8.35
CA HIS A 135 -6.48 -4.88 7.96
C HIS A 135 -6.37 -4.70 6.45
N SER A 136 -7.14 -3.79 5.89
CA SER A 136 -7.06 -3.39 4.48
C SER A 136 -7.01 -1.87 4.41
N ILE A 137 -6.00 -1.34 3.74
CA ILE A 137 -5.84 0.08 3.48
C ILE A 137 -6.28 0.35 2.05
N ILE A 138 -7.31 1.18 1.88
CA ILE A 138 -7.80 1.61 0.58
C ILE A 138 -7.32 3.05 0.35
N ILE A 139 -6.41 3.20 -0.61
CA ILE A 139 -5.86 4.49 -1.00
C ILE A 139 -6.79 5.12 -2.02
N TYR A 140 -7.23 6.34 -1.74
CA TYR A 140 -8.00 7.17 -2.65
C TYR A 140 -7.35 8.55 -2.80
N ALA A 141 -7.84 9.33 -3.73
CA ALA A 141 -7.50 10.75 -3.83
C ALA A 141 -8.62 11.52 -4.53
N LYS A 142 -8.56 12.84 -4.46
CA LYS A 142 -9.42 13.74 -5.23
C LYS A 142 -8.99 13.79 -6.69
N HIS A 143 -9.92 14.16 -7.57
CA HIS A 143 -9.70 14.25 -9.00
C HIS A 143 -8.44 15.06 -9.34
N GLY A 144 -7.64 14.59 -10.30
CA GLY A 144 -6.37 15.22 -10.71
C GLY A 144 -5.15 14.86 -9.85
N SER A 145 -5.31 14.14 -8.73
CA SER A 145 -4.20 13.64 -7.90
C SER A 145 -3.69 12.27 -8.38
N ILE A 146 -2.98 12.26 -9.50
CA ILE A 146 -2.64 11.03 -10.24
C ILE A 146 -1.50 10.18 -9.64
N PHE A 147 -0.93 10.58 -8.50
CA PHE A 147 0.29 9.98 -7.93
C PHE A 147 0.00 8.93 -6.84
N THR A 148 -1.25 8.56 -6.68
CA THR A 148 -1.76 7.47 -5.85
C THR A 148 -0.93 6.15 -5.92
N PRO A 149 -0.44 5.70 -7.10
CA PRO A 149 0.44 4.53 -7.19
C PRO A 149 1.77 4.66 -6.43
N ARG A 150 2.29 5.88 -6.23
CA ARG A 150 3.52 6.11 -5.43
C ARG A 150 3.27 5.80 -3.96
N THR A 151 2.11 6.18 -3.44
CA THR A 151 1.68 5.85 -2.07
C THR A 151 1.53 4.34 -1.94
N TRP A 152 0.81 3.70 -2.88
CA TRP A 152 0.65 2.24 -2.90
C TRP A 152 2.00 1.51 -2.91
N PHE A 153 2.94 1.90 -3.77
CA PHE A 153 4.28 1.33 -3.81
C PHE A 153 5.01 1.47 -2.47
N THR A 154 4.93 2.65 -1.84
CA THR A 154 5.58 2.90 -0.54
C THR A 154 5.05 1.95 0.52
N PHE A 155 3.73 1.79 0.61
CA PHE A 155 3.11 0.83 1.55
C PHE A 155 3.49 -0.61 1.20
N ARG A 156 3.44 -1.01 -0.07
CA ARG A 156 3.85 -2.36 -0.50
C ARG A 156 5.29 -2.67 -0.13
N HIS A 157 6.21 -1.73 -0.31
CA HIS A 157 7.62 -1.91 0.04
C HIS A 157 7.83 -2.22 1.53
N TYR A 158 7.10 -1.55 2.41
CA TYR A 158 7.21 -1.72 3.86
C TYR A 158 6.29 -2.78 4.47
N LEU A 159 5.17 -3.12 3.83
CA LEU A 159 4.16 -4.02 4.42
C LEU A 159 4.15 -5.43 3.83
N LEU A 160 4.79 -5.69 2.69
CA LEU A 160 4.85 -7.06 2.16
C LEU A 160 5.88 -7.95 2.86
N ASN A 161 6.97 -7.37 3.34
CA ASN A 161 8.11 -8.15 3.87
C ASN A 161 8.06 -8.38 5.38
N ASN A 162 7.17 -7.70 6.11
CA ASN A 162 7.13 -7.77 7.58
C ASN A 162 6.05 -8.76 8.10
N ASN A 163 5.58 -9.71 7.26
CA ASN A 163 4.54 -10.68 7.59
C ASN A 163 3.27 -10.05 8.19
N ASN A 164 2.89 -8.89 7.67
CA ASN A 164 1.78 -8.09 8.16
C ASN A 164 0.49 -8.61 7.50
N ASN A 165 -0.56 -8.81 8.29
CA ASN A 165 -1.90 -9.09 7.76
C ASN A 165 -2.57 -7.81 7.21
N ILE A 166 -1.82 -6.94 6.54
CA ILE A 166 -2.30 -5.66 6.01
C ILE A 166 -2.29 -5.69 4.48
N ARG A 167 -3.46 -5.64 3.88
CA ARG A 167 -3.61 -5.48 2.42
C ARG A 167 -3.66 -4.01 2.05
N VAL A 168 -3.18 -3.68 0.85
CA VAL A 168 -3.12 -2.31 0.36
C VAL A 168 -3.70 -2.27 -1.04
N HIS A 169 -4.75 -1.47 -1.21
CA HIS A 169 -5.53 -1.35 -2.43
C HIS A 169 -5.53 0.09 -2.95
N LEU A 170 -5.72 0.26 -4.25
CA LEU A 170 -6.00 1.53 -4.90
C LEU A 170 -7.48 1.57 -5.31
N MET A 171 -8.19 2.63 -4.95
CA MET A 171 -9.51 2.91 -5.50
C MET A 171 -9.39 3.37 -6.96
N GLN A 172 -10.15 2.74 -7.85
CA GLN A 172 -10.22 3.02 -9.28
C GLN A 172 -11.26 4.12 -9.57
N GLY A 173 -11.00 5.28 -8.98
CA GLY A 173 -11.82 6.47 -9.12
C GLY A 173 -11.44 7.53 -8.09
N SER A 174 -12.04 8.70 -8.24
CA SER A 174 -11.81 9.86 -7.38
C SER A 174 -12.75 9.91 -6.17
N LEU A 175 -12.45 10.79 -5.20
CA LEU A 175 -13.40 11.13 -4.12
C LEU A 175 -14.72 11.69 -4.69
N GLU A 176 -14.64 12.43 -5.78
CA GLU A 176 -15.79 12.97 -6.48
C GLU A 176 -16.70 11.85 -7.00
N GLU A 177 -16.13 10.81 -7.61
CA GLU A 177 -16.91 9.63 -8.01
C GLU A 177 -17.45 8.85 -6.81
N TRP A 178 -16.70 8.75 -5.70
CA TRP A 178 -17.23 8.18 -4.46
C TRP A 178 -18.50 8.89 -3.98
N ILE A 179 -18.53 10.23 -4.08
CA ILE A 179 -19.71 11.04 -3.73
C ILE A 179 -20.86 10.75 -4.70
N ASP A 180 -20.57 10.68 -6.00
CA ASP A 180 -21.58 10.39 -7.04
C ASP A 180 -22.20 8.99 -6.86
N PHE A 181 -21.44 8.04 -6.34
CA PHE A 181 -21.91 6.69 -5.97
C PHE A 181 -22.68 6.66 -4.63
N GLY A 182 -22.93 7.82 -4.00
CA GLY A 182 -23.66 7.92 -2.73
C GLY A 182 -22.82 7.58 -1.50
N GLY A 183 -21.49 7.58 -1.63
CA GLY A 183 -20.58 7.35 -0.53
C GLY A 183 -20.63 8.46 0.51
N PRO A 184 -20.59 8.14 1.82
CA PRO A 184 -20.62 9.15 2.87
C PRO A 184 -19.37 10.03 2.85
N ILE A 185 -19.51 11.27 3.31
CA ILE A 185 -18.41 12.24 3.40
C ILE A 185 -18.36 12.90 4.77
N ASP A 186 -17.14 13.21 5.20
CA ASP A 186 -16.87 14.11 6.31
C ASP A 186 -16.37 15.45 5.74
N THR A 187 -16.97 16.55 6.18
CA THR A 187 -16.62 17.94 5.81
C THR A 187 -16.24 18.79 7.03
N THR A 188 -16.13 18.16 8.20
CA THR A 188 -15.69 18.86 9.41
C THR A 188 -14.27 19.39 9.22
N ARG A 189 -13.92 20.48 9.90
CA ARG A 189 -12.52 20.92 9.89
C ARG A 189 -11.70 19.97 10.78
N THR A 190 -10.54 19.53 10.30
CA THR A 190 -9.65 18.64 11.06
C THR A 190 -8.21 19.16 11.09
N THR A 191 -7.34 18.46 11.79
CA THR A 191 -5.90 18.72 11.88
C THR A 191 -5.13 17.44 11.58
N VAL A 192 -3.98 17.57 10.91
CA VAL A 192 -3.09 16.45 10.61
C VAL A 192 -1.69 16.80 11.10
N PRO A 193 -1.09 16.03 12.04
CA PRO A 193 0.27 16.29 12.50
C PRO A 193 1.28 16.16 11.35
N ARG A 194 2.44 16.83 11.47
CA ARG A 194 3.51 16.65 10.49
C ARG A 194 4.26 15.36 10.75
N ALA A 195 4.78 14.74 9.71
CA ALA A 195 5.54 13.49 9.81
C ALA A 195 6.76 13.64 10.74
N LYS A 196 7.44 14.80 10.71
CA LYS A 196 8.54 15.11 11.63
C LYS A 196 8.09 15.13 13.10
N ASP A 197 6.91 15.69 13.39
CA ASP A 197 6.39 15.79 14.74
C ASP A 197 6.09 14.39 15.28
N LEU A 198 5.50 13.53 14.43
CA LEU A 198 5.25 12.12 14.76
C LEU A 198 6.55 11.35 15.00
N LEU A 199 7.60 11.61 14.21
CA LEU A 199 8.91 11.00 14.40
C LEU A 199 9.54 11.40 15.74
N GLU A 200 9.48 12.69 16.10
CA GLU A 200 9.98 13.22 17.37
C GLU A 200 9.20 12.65 18.58
N MET A 201 7.87 12.59 18.47
CA MET A 201 7.01 11.96 19.49
C MET A 201 7.39 10.49 19.69
N SER A 202 7.53 9.72 18.60
CA SER A 202 7.93 8.31 18.67
C SER A 202 9.32 8.10 19.30
N SER A 203 10.22 9.06 19.10
CA SER A 203 11.59 9.00 19.64
C SER A 203 11.62 9.34 21.13
N SER A 204 10.74 10.24 21.57
CA SER A 204 10.60 10.64 22.98
C SER A 204 9.99 9.52 23.83
N SER A 205 8.93 8.85 23.33
CA SER A 205 8.36 7.67 24.01
C SER A 205 9.40 6.57 24.20
N ARG A 206 10.22 6.28 23.18
CA ARG A 206 11.33 5.31 23.25
C ARG A 206 12.37 5.64 24.32
N ARG A 207 12.67 6.92 24.56
CA ARG A 207 13.64 7.33 25.60
C ARG A 207 13.07 7.14 27.01
N ASN A 208 11.78 7.37 27.20
CA ASN A 208 11.11 7.18 28.49
C ASN A 208 10.96 5.69 28.83
N GLU A 209 10.60 4.85 27.85
CA GLU A 209 10.48 3.39 28.03
C GLU A 209 11.82 2.73 28.39
N LYS A 210 12.95 3.17 27.83
CA LYS A 210 14.28 2.66 28.22
C LYS A 210 14.67 2.92 29.69
N LYS A 211 13.91 3.76 30.41
CA LYS A 211 14.15 4.10 31.81
C LYS A 211 13.35 3.24 32.79
N GLU A 212 12.33 2.53 32.32
CA GLU A 212 11.55 1.57 33.09
C GLU A 212 11.88 0.15 32.59
N THR A 213 12.20 -0.77 33.50
CA THR A 213 12.81 -2.07 33.18
C THR A 213 11.86 -3.00 32.41
N THR A 214 11.90 -2.97 31.08
CA THR A 214 11.70 -4.10 30.14
C THR A 214 11.89 -3.58 28.70
N PRO A 215 12.68 -4.25 27.82
CA PRO A 215 12.87 -3.76 26.46
C PRO A 215 11.64 -4.10 25.60
N ALA A 216 10.71 -3.15 25.47
CA ALA A 216 9.79 -3.16 24.34
C ALA A 216 10.57 -2.75 23.09
N THR A 217 10.91 -3.71 22.24
CA THR A 217 11.47 -3.46 20.91
C THR A 217 10.40 -2.78 20.05
N ALA A 218 10.41 -1.44 20.01
CA ALA A 218 9.63 -0.68 19.04
C ALA A 218 10.04 -1.07 17.63
N ALA A 219 9.17 -1.74 16.87
CA ALA A 219 9.54 -2.21 15.54
C ALA A 219 9.67 -1.06 14.55
N THR A 220 10.67 -1.20 13.71
CA THR A 220 10.87 -0.39 12.53
C THR A 220 10.43 -1.26 11.35
N PHE A 221 9.47 -0.80 10.54
CA PHE A 221 9.12 -1.50 9.30
C PHE A 221 10.33 -1.46 8.38
N GLN A 222 11.03 -2.58 8.24
CA GLN A 222 12.17 -2.66 7.35
C GLN A 222 11.67 -2.79 5.91
N GLY A 223 12.31 -2.04 5.02
CA GLY A 223 12.09 -2.16 3.58
C GLY A 223 12.75 -3.42 3.03
N ALA A 224 12.31 -3.90 1.86
CA ALA A 224 13.03 -4.95 1.13
C ALA A 224 14.43 -4.45 0.74
N ASN A 225 15.47 -4.86 1.46
CA ASN A 225 16.84 -4.63 1.04
C ASN A 225 17.75 -5.83 1.31
N LYS A 226 18.76 -5.90 0.45
CA LYS A 226 19.66 -7.01 0.14
C LYS A 226 20.21 -7.74 1.36
N ASN A 227 20.16 -9.07 1.31
CA ASN A 227 21.06 -10.03 1.97
C ASN A 227 20.62 -10.73 3.26
N GLU A 228 19.35 -11.08 3.47
CA GLU A 228 19.05 -12.06 4.54
C GLU A 228 18.27 -13.31 4.15
N ASP A 229 17.58 -13.37 3.00
CA ASP A 229 16.95 -14.63 2.57
C ASP A 229 16.92 -14.73 1.04
N GLU A 230 17.78 -15.57 0.45
CA GLU A 230 17.70 -15.94 -0.97
C GLU A 230 16.38 -16.67 -1.31
N GLU A 231 15.64 -17.11 -0.29
CA GLU A 231 14.36 -17.83 -0.41
C GLU A 231 13.13 -16.94 -0.14
N ALA A 232 13.32 -15.65 0.17
CA ALA A 232 12.22 -14.71 0.41
C ALA A 232 11.58 -14.23 -0.91
N SER A 233 10.64 -15.05 -1.38
CA SER A 233 9.51 -14.74 -2.25
C SER A 233 9.80 -13.97 -3.55
N SER A 234 9.52 -14.62 -4.68
CA SER A 234 9.44 -14.06 -6.04
C SER A 234 8.51 -12.84 -6.20
N THR A 235 7.86 -12.39 -5.12
CA THR A 235 6.96 -11.23 -5.07
C THR A 235 7.52 -10.01 -4.33
N ALA A 236 8.72 -10.09 -3.73
CA ALA A 236 9.34 -8.98 -3.03
C ALA A 236 9.84 -7.90 -4.01
N VAL A 237 9.35 -6.67 -3.82
CA VAL A 237 9.74 -5.51 -4.64
C VAL A 237 11.12 -5.01 -4.20
N ARG A 238 12.13 -5.20 -5.06
CA ARG A 238 13.50 -4.74 -4.82
C ARG A 238 13.67 -3.27 -5.23
N ILE A 239 14.31 -2.46 -4.39
CA ILE A 239 14.71 -1.10 -4.72
C ILE A 239 16.17 -1.12 -5.19
N ALA A 240 16.40 -0.76 -6.44
CA ALA A 240 17.76 -0.62 -6.98
C ALA A 240 18.39 0.70 -6.52
N THR A 241 19.63 0.64 -6.07
CA THR A 241 20.45 1.84 -5.83
C THR A 241 20.98 2.40 -7.16
N LEU A 242 21.55 3.62 -7.11
CA LEU A 242 22.25 4.16 -8.28
C LEU A 242 23.39 3.22 -8.73
N ASP A 243 24.15 2.69 -7.77
CA ASP A 243 25.25 1.76 -8.06
C ASP A 243 24.74 0.46 -8.71
N ASP A 244 23.58 -0.05 -8.30
CA ASP A 244 22.96 -1.22 -8.92
C ASP A 244 22.66 -0.96 -10.39
N VAL A 245 22.05 0.18 -10.68
CA VAL A 245 21.71 0.56 -12.05
C VAL A 245 22.97 0.76 -12.89
N LEU A 246 24.01 1.42 -12.33
CA LEU A 246 25.28 1.63 -13.03
C LEU A 246 26.02 0.31 -13.31
N GLN A 247 26.03 -0.63 -12.35
CA GLN A 247 26.62 -1.95 -12.56
C GLN A 247 25.87 -2.75 -13.63
N LEU A 248 24.53 -2.74 -13.59
CA LEU A 248 23.70 -3.39 -14.60
C LEU A 248 23.96 -2.82 -16.00
N LEU A 249 24.10 -1.49 -16.12
CA LEU A 249 24.39 -0.82 -17.38
C LEU A 249 25.79 -1.12 -17.91
N ASN A 250 26.81 -1.16 -17.05
CA ASN A 250 28.20 -1.40 -17.45
C ASN A 250 28.46 -2.87 -17.84
N ASN A 251 27.73 -3.82 -17.25
CA ASN A 251 27.84 -5.25 -17.58
C ASN A 251 27.10 -5.64 -18.88
N ASN A 252 26.47 -4.69 -19.58
CA ASN A 252 25.73 -4.94 -20.83
C ASN A 252 26.60 -5.21 -22.07
N ASN A 253 27.93 -5.30 -21.93
CA ASN A 253 28.83 -5.67 -23.03
C ASN A 253 28.82 -7.18 -23.34
N ASP A 254 28.23 -8.01 -22.47
CA ASP A 254 28.03 -9.43 -22.73
C ASP A 254 26.62 -9.66 -23.30
N ASN A 255 26.52 -10.28 -24.49
CA ASN A 255 25.30 -10.62 -25.25
C ASN A 255 24.29 -11.56 -24.52
N LYS A 256 24.28 -11.59 -23.19
CA LYS A 256 23.44 -12.45 -22.34
C LYS A 256 22.54 -11.68 -21.36
N ASN A 257 22.70 -10.35 -21.22
CA ASN A 257 21.95 -9.60 -20.22
C ASN A 257 20.63 -9.04 -20.77
N THR A 258 19.49 -9.37 -20.13
CA THR A 258 18.12 -9.05 -20.58
C THR A 258 17.50 -7.84 -19.87
N THR A 259 18.32 -7.00 -19.23
CA THR A 259 17.84 -5.88 -18.40
C THR A 259 17.11 -4.83 -19.23
N LEU A 260 15.83 -4.59 -18.90
CA LEU A 260 15.02 -3.52 -19.48
C LEU A 260 14.93 -2.34 -18.52
N ILE A 261 15.22 -1.14 -19.01
CA ILE A 261 15.00 0.11 -18.27
C ILE A 261 13.73 0.75 -18.81
N LEU A 262 12.76 1.00 -17.94
CA LEU A 262 11.52 1.70 -18.31
C LEU A 262 11.59 3.15 -17.81
N ASP A 263 11.31 4.11 -18.68
CA ASP A 263 11.17 5.52 -18.32
C ASP A 263 9.69 5.92 -18.31
N PRO A 264 9.03 5.91 -17.13
CA PRO A 264 7.61 6.19 -17.02
C PRO A 264 7.26 7.69 -17.01
N ARG A 265 8.25 8.57 -17.12
CA ARG A 265 8.02 10.03 -17.01
C ARG A 265 7.09 10.51 -18.13
N GLY A 266 6.42 11.64 -17.88
CA GLY A 266 5.58 12.26 -18.91
C GLY A 266 6.39 12.63 -20.16
N SER A 267 5.77 12.63 -21.34
CA SER A 267 6.44 12.83 -22.63
C SER A 267 7.19 14.16 -22.75
N SER A 268 6.88 15.16 -21.90
CA SER A 268 7.66 16.40 -21.81
C SER A 268 9.13 16.18 -21.43
N PHE A 269 9.47 15.04 -20.80
CA PHE A 269 10.83 14.70 -20.40
C PHE A 269 11.66 14.04 -21.50
N ALA A 270 11.03 13.54 -22.58
CA ALA A 270 11.76 12.93 -23.69
C ALA A 270 12.83 13.87 -24.29
N LYS A 271 12.55 15.18 -24.32
CA LYS A 271 13.48 16.22 -24.82
C LYS A 271 14.62 16.57 -23.86
N LYS A 272 14.55 16.16 -22.59
CA LYS A 272 15.57 16.44 -21.56
C LYS A 272 16.64 15.34 -21.47
N GLY A 273 16.51 14.29 -22.28
CA GLY A 273 17.36 13.10 -22.22
C GLY A 273 16.76 11.98 -21.39
N HIS A 274 17.24 10.76 -21.66
CA HIS A 274 16.85 9.51 -20.98
C HIS A 274 18.10 8.63 -20.81
N MET A 275 18.00 7.63 -19.93
CA MET A 275 19.08 6.65 -19.77
C MET A 275 19.25 5.87 -21.09
N PRO A 276 20.49 5.59 -21.53
CA PRO A 276 20.73 4.80 -22.74
C PRO A 276 20.00 3.45 -22.70
N GLY A 277 19.32 3.10 -23.80
CA GLY A 277 18.55 1.85 -23.91
C GLY A 277 17.21 1.84 -23.16
N ALA A 278 16.82 2.93 -22.50
CA ALA A 278 15.54 3.00 -21.82
C ALA A 278 14.34 3.03 -22.79
N ILE A 279 13.34 2.22 -22.51
CA ILE A 279 12.06 2.21 -23.21
C ILE A 279 11.15 3.26 -22.55
N HIS A 280 10.72 4.26 -23.32
CA HIS A 280 9.87 5.32 -22.82
C HIS A 280 8.39 4.90 -22.83
N ILE A 281 7.76 4.85 -21.65
CA ILE A 281 6.36 4.46 -21.49
C ILE A 281 5.68 5.49 -20.56
N PRO A 282 5.23 6.65 -21.09
CA PRO A 282 4.63 7.70 -20.27
C PRO A 282 3.48 7.17 -19.41
N TYR A 283 3.47 7.50 -18.11
CA TYR A 283 2.42 7.07 -17.18
C TYR A 283 1.00 7.41 -17.66
N SER A 284 0.83 8.50 -18.43
CA SER A 284 -0.45 8.91 -18.99
C SER A 284 -1.07 7.89 -19.94
N LEU A 285 -0.25 6.99 -20.51
CA LEU A 285 -0.74 5.90 -21.36
C LEU A 285 -1.40 4.78 -20.55
N LEU A 286 -1.04 4.65 -19.27
CA LEU A 286 -1.46 3.58 -18.36
C LEU A 286 -2.76 3.91 -17.60
N VAL A 287 -3.28 5.12 -17.78
CA VAL A 287 -4.49 5.60 -17.09
C VAL A 287 -5.57 6.01 -18.08
N ASP A 288 -6.82 6.04 -17.63
CA ASP A 288 -7.93 6.63 -18.37
C ASP A 288 -7.67 8.14 -18.59
N SER A 289 -8.02 8.65 -19.77
CA SER A 289 -7.75 10.04 -20.14
C SER A 289 -8.66 11.04 -19.46
N ASN A 290 -9.87 10.63 -19.08
CA ASN A 290 -10.87 11.46 -18.43
C ASN A 290 -10.80 11.31 -16.90
N GLU A 291 -10.44 10.12 -16.42
CA GLU A 291 -10.22 9.87 -14.99
C GLU A 291 -8.84 9.22 -14.72
N PRO A 292 -7.78 10.03 -14.55
CA PRO A 292 -6.42 9.51 -14.39
C PRO A 292 -6.16 8.70 -13.11
N LEU A 293 -7.10 8.64 -12.15
CA LEU A 293 -7.04 7.70 -11.02
C LEU A 293 -7.45 6.27 -11.40
N ARG A 294 -8.05 6.09 -12.59
CA ARG A 294 -8.37 4.77 -13.14
C ARG A 294 -7.22 4.28 -14.00
N LEU A 295 -6.62 3.17 -13.60
CA LEU A 295 -5.62 2.46 -14.38
C LEU A 295 -6.31 1.67 -15.49
N LYS A 296 -5.71 1.64 -16.67
CA LYS A 296 -6.16 0.77 -17.76
C LYS A 296 -5.81 -0.69 -17.43
N PRO A 297 -6.68 -1.64 -17.83
CA PRO A 297 -6.40 -3.07 -17.71
C PRO A 297 -5.21 -3.51 -18.56
#